data_AF-A0A520LK68-F1
#
_entry.id   AF-A0A520LK68-F1
#
_cell.length_a   1.000
_cell.length_b   1.000
_cell.length_c   1.000
_cell.angle_alpha   90.00
_cell.angle_beta   90.00
_cell.angle_gamma   90.00
#
_symmetry.space_group_name_H-M   'P 1'
#
loop_
_entity.id
_entity.type
_entity.pdbx_description
1 polymer ?
#
loop_
_entity_poly.entity_id
_entity_poly.type
_entity_poly.pdbx_seq_one_letter_code
_entity_poly.pdbx_strand_id
1 'polypeptide(L)'
;MKLFLQNFFKFDENQTNFNREFVAGSTTFITMAYIIFVNPQLMSASGMDYGASFVGTCLAAALACFVMGLFANWPVGLAPGMGLNAFFTYTVVGEMGYSWQVALGAVFIAGLLFFLMSVTPMRKWMLESIPLNLKIAMGAGVGLFIGFIGLKSGGIIVSNGATFVSMGDLTNPET
;
A
#
# COMPACT_ATOMS: atom_id res chain seq x y z
N MET A 1 3.30 -10.26 32.17
CA MET A 1 3.32 -9.85 30.74
C MET A 1 2.53 -10.81 29.84
N LYS A 2 2.81 -12.14 29.83
CA LYS A 2 2.06 -13.12 29.00
C LYS A 2 0.54 -13.16 29.25
N LEU A 3 0.11 -13.16 30.52
CA LEU A 3 -1.32 -13.15 30.90
C LEU A 3 -2.06 -11.87 30.48
N PHE A 4 -1.38 -10.71 30.48
CA PHE A 4 -1.98 -9.44 30.04
C PHE A 4 -2.21 -9.42 28.52
N LEU A 5 -1.21 -9.90 27.75
CA LEU A 5 -1.33 -10.04 26.29
C LEU A 5 -2.40 -11.06 25.89
N GLN A 6 -2.49 -12.20 26.61
CA GLN A 6 -3.52 -13.21 26.39
C GLN A 6 -4.93 -12.67 26.59
N ASN A 7 -5.15 -11.88 27.64
CA ASN A 7 -6.46 -11.29 27.92
C ASN A 7 -6.80 -10.12 26.99
N PHE A 8 -5.81 -9.31 26.59
CA PHE A 8 -6.02 -8.15 25.72
C PHE A 8 -6.32 -8.57 24.28
N PHE A 9 -5.55 -9.51 23.72
CA PHE A 9 -5.74 -10.03 22.36
C PHE A 9 -6.63 -11.28 22.31
N LYS A 10 -7.19 -11.70 23.45
CA LYS A 10 -8.15 -12.81 23.57
C LYS A 10 -7.64 -14.09 22.88
N PHE A 11 -6.41 -14.49 23.17
CA PHE A 11 -5.77 -15.63 22.49
C PHE A 11 -6.56 -16.94 22.65
N ASP A 12 -7.21 -17.15 23.79
CA ASP A 12 -8.04 -18.33 24.03
C ASP A 12 -9.34 -18.33 23.21
N GLU A 13 -9.97 -17.15 23.02
CA GLU A 13 -11.15 -17.01 22.14
C GLU A 13 -10.77 -17.18 20.66
N ASN A 14 -9.60 -16.69 20.27
CA ASN A 14 -9.09 -16.77 18.90
C ASN A 14 -8.36 -18.10 18.59
N GLN A 15 -8.21 -19.00 19.57
CA GLN A 15 -7.47 -20.26 19.47
C GLN A 15 -6.03 -20.09 18.94
N THR A 16 -5.33 -19.04 19.38
CA THR A 16 -3.96 -18.71 18.93
C THR A 16 -2.96 -18.75 20.08
N ASN A 17 -1.67 -18.65 19.75
CA ASN A 17 -0.60 -18.57 20.73
C ASN A 17 0.47 -17.57 20.27
N PHE A 18 1.32 -17.13 21.20
CA PHE A 18 2.33 -16.10 20.92
C PHE A 18 3.25 -16.45 19.73
N ASN A 19 3.66 -17.71 19.60
CA ASN A 19 4.52 -18.14 18.50
C ASN A 19 3.79 -18.05 17.15
N ARG A 20 2.52 -18.44 17.11
CA ARG A 20 1.69 -18.38 15.91
C ARG A 20 1.43 -16.94 15.48
N GLU A 21 1.13 -16.05 16.42
CA GLU A 21 0.96 -14.61 16.14
C GLU A 21 2.25 -13.98 15.65
N PHE A 22 3.39 -14.32 16.25
CA PHE A 22 4.69 -13.81 15.82
C PHE A 22 5.04 -14.26 14.40
N VAL A 23 4.82 -15.53 14.07
CA VAL A 23 5.02 -16.06 12.71
C VAL A 23 4.04 -15.41 11.73
N ALA A 24 2.76 -15.30 12.08
CA ALA A 24 1.75 -14.66 11.24
C ALA A 24 2.12 -13.20 10.94
N GLY A 25 2.49 -12.43 11.97
CA GLY A 25 2.94 -11.05 11.81
C GLY A 25 4.20 -10.93 10.95
N SER A 26 5.16 -11.85 11.11
CA SER A 26 6.38 -11.90 10.29
C SER A 26 6.05 -12.22 8.82
N THR A 27 5.15 -13.17 8.58
CA THR A 27 4.68 -13.50 7.22
C THR A 27 3.99 -12.30 6.57
N THR A 28 3.08 -11.62 7.29
CA THR A 28 2.42 -10.40 6.81
C THR A 28 3.40 -9.27 6.55
N PHE A 29 4.42 -9.11 7.39
CA PHE A 29 5.48 -8.12 7.15
C PHE A 29 6.22 -8.40 5.84
N ILE A 30 6.65 -9.65 5.63
CA ILE A 30 7.38 -10.05 4.42
C ILE A 30 6.53 -9.85 3.17
N THR A 31 5.23 -10.19 3.22
CA THR A 31 4.34 -10.01 2.06
C THR A 31 4.13 -8.54 1.71
N MET A 32 4.24 -7.63 2.67
CA MET A 32 4.11 -6.18 2.48
C MET A 32 5.46 -5.48 2.23
N ALA A 33 6.58 -6.16 2.44
CA ALA A 33 7.93 -5.58 2.40
C ALA A 33 8.29 -4.97 1.04
N TYR A 34 7.68 -5.41 -0.07
CA TYR A 34 7.91 -4.80 -1.38
C TYR A 34 7.62 -3.29 -1.40
N ILE A 35 6.68 -2.81 -0.57
CA ILE A 35 6.29 -1.39 -0.47
C ILE A 35 7.47 -0.52 -0.02
N ILE A 36 8.39 -1.10 0.75
CA ILE A 36 9.60 -0.44 1.25
C ILE A 36 10.49 0.03 0.08
N PHE A 37 10.50 -0.70 -1.04
CA PHE A 37 11.28 -0.37 -2.22
C PHE A 37 10.47 0.37 -3.27
N VAL A 38 9.25 -0.11 -3.53
CA VAL A 38 8.44 0.38 -4.65
C VAL A 38 7.84 1.76 -4.36
N ASN A 39 7.42 2.04 -3.12
CA ASN A 39 6.82 3.34 -2.82
C ASN A 39 7.83 4.50 -2.93
N PRO A 40 9.04 4.42 -2.35
CA PRO A 40 10.03 5.48 -2.51
C PRO A 40 10.46 5.70 -3.96
N GLN A 41 10.53 4.65 -4.78
CA GLN A 41 10.80 4.75 -6.22
C GLN A 41 9.71 5.53 -6.97
N LEU A 42 8.44 5.29 -6.65
CA LEU A 42 7.32 6.06 -7.19
C LEU A 42 7.37 7.52 -6.72
N MET A 43 7.53 7.75 -5.42
CA MET A 43 7.57 9.12 -4.88
C MET A 43 8.76 9.91 -5.42
N SER A 44 9.93 9.29 -5.59
CA SER A 44 11.09 9.98 -6.15
C SER A 44 10.89 10.40 -7.61
N ALA A 45 10.08 9.67 -8.38
CA ALA A 45 9.72 10.07 -9.74
C ALA A 45 8.86 11.35 -9.77
N SER A 46 8.22 11.74 -8.66
CA SER A 46 7.52 13.02 -8.50
C SER A 46 8.43 14.18 -8.07
N GLY A 47 9.72 13.91 -7.83
CA GLY A 47 10.70 14.90 -7.35
C GLY A 47 10.88 14.94 -5.83
N MET A 48 10.31 13.96 -5.09
CA MET A 48 10.56 13.81 -3.64
C MET A 48 11.91 13.14 -3.39
N ASP A 49 12.52 13.41 -2.22
CA ASP A 49 13.72 12.68 -1.79
C ASP A 49 13.39 11.21 -1.51
N TYR A 50 14.25 10.31 -2.00
CA TYR A 50 14.07 8.87 -1.86
C TYR A 50 14.16 8.42 -0.40
N GLY A 51 15.16 8.92 0.33
CA GLY A 51 15.39 8.56 1.74
C GLY A 51 14.28 9.06 2.65
N ALA A 52 13.84 10.31 2.46
CA ALA A 52 12.72 10.89 3.19
C ALA A 52 11.41 10.13 2.92
N SER A 53 11.16 9.75 1.67
CA SER A 53 9.97 8.98 1.28
C SER A 53 9.99 7.56 1.87
N PHE A 54 11.16 6.92 1.91
CA PHE A 54 11.37 5.63 2.56
C PHE A 54 11.05 5.70 4.05
N VAL A 55 11.70 6.61 4.78
CA VAL A 55 11.54 6.74 6.22
C VAL A 55 10.10 7.13 6.56
N GLY A 56 9.53 8.09 5.83
CA GLY A 56 8.14 8.52 6.02
C GLY A 56 7.13 7.40 5.81
N THR A 57 7.32 6.57 4.79
CA THR A 57 6.46 5.41 4.52
C THR A 57 6.53 4.38 5.64
N CYS A 58 7.74 3.99 6.04
CA CYS A 58 7.97 2.99 7.08
C CYS A 58 7.39 3.45 8.44
N LEU A 59 7.62 4.71 8.82
CA LEU A 59 7.09 5.27 10.07
C LEU A 59 5.57 5.38 10.04
N ALA A 60 4.99 5.88 8.93
CA ALA A 60 3.54 6.01 8.80
C ALA A 60 2.84 4.64 8.83
N ALA A 61 3.37 3.65 8.11
CA ALA A 61 2.84 2.29 8.10
C ALA A 61 2.98 1.62 9.47
N ALA A 62 4.14 1.75 10.13
CA ALA A 62 4.34 1.22 11.47
C ALA A 62 3.35 1.84 12.47
N LEU A 63 3.19 3.17 12.46
CA LEU A 63 2.24 3.87 13.32
C LEU A 63 0.79 3.41 13.05
N ALA A 64 0.38 3.32 11.79
CA ALA A 64 -0.96 2.87 11.41
C ALA A 64 -1.24 1.43 11.87
N CYS A 65 -0.28 0.52 11.68
CA CYS A 65 -0.35 -0.85 12.17
C CYS A 65 -0.41 -0.91 13.71
N PHE A 66 0.37 -0.09 14.42
CA PHE A 66 0.30 -0.03 15.89
C PHE A 66 -1.05 0.48 16.38
N VAL A 67 -1.61 1.52 15.76
CA VAL A 67 -2.95 2.02 16.13
C VAL A 67 -4.00 0.94 15.87
N MET A 68 -3.94 0.22 14.75
CA MET A 68 -4.88 -0.88 14.48
C MET A 68 -4.73 -2.04 15.47
N GLY A 69 -3.50 -2.44 15.77
CA GLY A 69 -3.24 -3.55 16.70
C GLY A 69 -3.61 -3.21 18.14
N LEU A 70 -3.28 -2.00 18.63
CA LEU A 70 -3.46 -1.63 20.03
C LEU A 70 -4.83 -1.00 20.32
N PHE A 71 -5.33 -0.13 19.46
CA PHE A 71 -6.63 0.54 19.69
C PHE A 71 -7.80 -0.21 19.11
N ALA A 72 -7.69 -0.72 17.88
CA ALA A 72 -8.78 -1.42 17.21
C ALA A 72 -8.81 -2.93 17.51
N ASN A 73 -7.71 -3.48 18.05
CA ASN A 73 -7.52 -4.92 18.31
C ASN A 73 -7.90 -5.78 17.09
N TRP A 74 -7.48 -5.34 15.90
CA TRP A 74 -7.83 -5.98 14.64
C TRP A 74 -6.56 -6.35 13.84
N PRO A 75 -6.37 -7.63 13.47
CA PRO A 75 -5.12 -8.12 12.88
C PRO A 75 -5.04 -7.80 11.38
N VAL A 76 -5.01 -6.52 11.04
CA VAL A 76 -4.95 -6.02 9.67
C VAL A 76 -3.73 -5.13 9.48
N GLY A 77 -2.88 -5.47 8.52
CA GLY A 77 -1.74 -4.65 8.12
C GLY A 77 -2.20 -3.44 7.31
N LEU A 78 -1.75 -2.24 7.70
CA LEU A 78 -2.00 -1.00 6.98
C LEU A 78 -0.72 -0.51 6.31
N ALA A 79 -0.81 -0.26 5.02
CA ALA A 79 0.25 0.31 4.21
C ALA A 79 -0.35 1.19 3.10
N PRO A 80 0.46 2.07 2.49
CA PRO A 80 -0.04 2.95 1.44
C PRO A 80 -0.59 2.19 0.23
N GLY A 81 -1.69 2.69 -0.32
CA GLY A 81 -2.33 2.12 -1.50
C GLY A 81 -1.56 2.45 -2.78
N MET A 82 -0.88 1.47 -3.35
CA MET A 82 0.03 1.65 -4.49
C MET A 82 -0.64 2.25 -5.74
N GLY A 83 -1.91 1.95 -6.01
CA GLY A 83 -2.63 2.52 -7.16
C GLY A 83 -2.83 4.05 -7.06
N LEU A 84 -3.13 4.55 -5.86
CA LEU A 84 -3.28 5.99 -5.63
C LEU A 84 -1.94 6.72 -5.73
N ASN A 85 -0.85 6.07 -5.31
CA ASN A 85 0.50 6.63 -5.41
C ASN A 85 0.97 6.75 -6.87
N ALA A 86 0.60 5.79 -7.72
CA ALA A 86 0.85 5.87 -9.16
C ALA A 86 0.06 7.02 -9.82
N PHE A 87 -1.23 7.16 -9.48
CA PHE A 87 -2.04 8.28 -9.96
C PHE A 87 -1.47 9.63 -9.50
N PHE A 88 -1.08 9.74 -8.23
CA PHE A 88 -0.42 10.92 -7.69
C PHE A 88 0.85 11.28 -8.47
N THR A 89 1.72 10.31 -8.68
CA THR A 89 3.05 10.53 -9.28
C THR A 89 2.95 10.86 -10.77
N TYR A 90 2.28 9.99 -11.52
CA TYR A 90 2.32 10.05 -12.99
C TYR A 90 1.27 10.99 -13.55
N THR A 91 0.06 11.03 -12.97
CA THR A 91 -1.03 11.89 -13.47
C THR A 91 -0.97 13.28 -12.85
N VAL A 92 -1.00 13.40 -11.52
CA VAL A 92 -1.12 14.71 -10.87
C VAL A 92 0.17 15.51 -10.94
N VAL A 93 1.31 14.89 -10.62
CA VAL A 93 2.61 15.58 -10.67
C VAL A 93 3.20 15.55 -12.07
N GLY A 94 3.13 14.41 -12.76
CA GLY A 94 3.63 14.25 -14.13
C GLY A 94 2.80 14.99 -15.18
N GLU A 95 1.65 14.44 -15.56
CA GLU A 95 0.83 14.96 -16.67
C GLU A 95 0.22 16.33 -16.41
N MET A 96 -0.32 16.56 -15.20
CA MET A 96 -0.96 17.83 -14.85
C MET A 96 0.05 18.90 -14.39
N GLY A 97 1.32 18.53 -14.16
CA GLY A 97 2.40 19.45 -13.85
C GLY A 97 2.32 20.13 -12.48
N TYR A 98 1.50 19.63 -11.54
CA TYR A 98 1.45 20.19 -10.19
C TYR A 98 2.68 19.79 -9.38
N SER A 99 3.16 20.69 -8.51
CA SER A 99 4.22 20.34 -7.55
C SER A 99 3.74 19.26 -6.57
N TRP A 100 4.63 18.35 -6.16
CA TRP A 100 4.30 17.28 -5.23
C TRP A 100 3.78 17.79 -3.87
N GLN A 101 4.18 18.99 -3.44
CA GLN A 101 3.70 19.63 -2.22
C GLN A 101 2.21 19.99 -2.31
N VAL A 102 1.79 20.56 -3.43
CA VAL A 102 0.38 20.90 -3.69
C VAL A 102 -0.45 19.63 -3.78
N ALA A 103 0.06 18.61 -4.48
CA ALA A 103 -0.60 17.32 -4.57
C ALA A 103 -0.76 16.66 -3.18
N LEU A 104 0.26 16.71 -2.31
CA LEU A 104 0.16 16.22 -0.93
C LEU A 104 -0.86 17.02 -0.11
N GLY A 105 -0.96 18.33 -0.33
CA GLY A 105 -2.00 19.16 0.27
C GLY A 105 -3.41 18.68 -0.11
N ALA A 106 -3.63 18.37 -1.39
CA ALA A 106 -4.89 17.80 -1.86
C ALA A 106 -5.17 16.42 -1.22
N VAL A 107 -4.15 15.55 -1.11
CA VAL A 107 -4.26 14.25 -0.43
C VAL A 107 -4.61 14.42 1.05
N PHE A 108 -4.02 15.40 1.74
CA PHE A 108 -4.33 15.70 3.13
C PHE A 108 -5.80 16.15 3.30
N ILE A 109 -6.28 17.06 2.44
CA ILE A 109 -7.68 17.50 2.45
C ILE A 109 -8.61 16.33 2.15
N ALA A 110 -8.30 15.51 1.14
CA ALA A 110 -9.07 14.31 0.83
C ALA A 110 -9.11 13.33 2.01
N GLY A 111 -7.99 13.16 2.73
CA GLY A 111 -7.92 12.36 3.96
C GLY A 111 -8.81 12.90 5.07
N LEU A 112 -8.84 14.22 5.27
CA LEU A 112 -9.74 14.86 6.25
C LEU A 112 -11.21 14.67 5.87
N LEU A 113 -11.55 14.86 4.59
CA LEU A 113 -12.89 14.60 4.07
C LEU A 113 -13.29 13.13 4.25
N PHE A 114 -12.37 12.21 3.97
CA PHE A 114 -12.61 10.78 4.13
C PHE A 114 -12.76 10.39 5.60
N PHE A 115 -12.03 11.04 6.50
CA PHE A 115 -12.21 10.88 7.95
C PHE A 115 -13.60 11.36 8.39
N LEU A 116 -14.04 12.53 7.94
CA LEU A 116 -15.39 13.03 8.24
C LEU A 116 -16.47 12.09 7.67
N MET A 117 -16.29 11.61 6.43
CA MET A 117 -17.16 10.59 5.84
C MET A 117 -17.12 9.25 6.59
N SER A 118 -16.00 8.88 7.19
CA SER A 118 -15.85 7.65 7.96
C SER A 118 -16.70 7.65 9.23
N VAL A 119 -16.88 8.82 9.86
CA VAL A 119 -17.68 8.98 11.07
C VAL A 119 -19.18 8.96 10.76
N THR A 120 -19.55 9.26 9.50
CA THR A 120 -20.95 9.23 9.03
C THR A 120 -21.31 7.89 8.39
N PRO A 121 -22.61 7.52 8.32
CA PRO A 121 -23.05 6.27 7.69
C PRO A 121 -22.82 6.23 6.16
N MET A 122 -22.36 7.32 5.54
CA MET A 122 -22.08 7.41 4.10
C MET A 122 -21.13 6.32 3.60
N ARG A 123 -20.16 5.89 4.42
CA ARG A 123 -19.26 4.77 4.05
C ARG A 123 -20.03 3.52 3.66
N LYS A 124 -21.06 3.15 4.43
CA LYS A 124 -21.83 1.92 4.20
C LYS A 124 -22.59 2.01 2.87
N TRP A 125 -23.24 3.13 2.61
CA TRP A 125 -23.96 3.37 1.36
C TRP A 125 -23.04 3.32 0.14
N MET A 126 -21.85 3.90 0.25
CA MET A 126 -20.86 3.86 -0.82
C MET A 126 -20.42 2.43 -1.12
N LEU A 127 -20.13 1.62 -0.09
CA LEU A 127 -19.72 0.23 -0.25
C LEU A 127 -20.84 -0.67 -0.80
N GLU A 128 -22.09 -0.42 -0.40
CA GLU A 128 -23.27 -1.15 -0.91
C GLU A 128 -23.59 -0.80 -2.36
N SER A 129 -23.25 0.43 -2.80
CA SER A 129 -23.48 0.90 -4.16
C SER A 129 -22.52 0.29 -5.20
N ILE A 130 -21.38 -0.27 -4.77
CA ILE A 130 -20.39 -0.87 -5.68
C ILE A 130 -20.76 -2.34 -5.95
N PRO A 131 -21.09 -2.73 -7.20
CA PRO A 131 -21.36 -4.12 -7.57
C PRO A 131 -20.18 -5.04 -7.22
N LEU A 132 -20.49 -6.29 -6.84
CA LEU A 132 -19.46 -7.27 -6.49
C LEU A 132 -18.42 -7.48 -7.61
N ASN A 133 -18.86 -7.47 -8.87
CA ASN A 133 -17.97 -7.61 -10.02
C ASN A 133 -16.92 -6.49 -10.08
N LEU A 134 -17.30 -5.24 -9.75
CA LEU A 134 -16.34 -4.13 -9.69
C LEU A 134 -15.37 -4.28 -8.52
N LYS A 135 -15.83 -4.76 -7.35
CA LYS A 135 -14.95 -5.01 -6.20
C LYS A 135 -13.87 -6.05 -6.52
N ILE A 136 -14.23 -7.12 -7.22
CA ILE A 136 -13.29 -8.15 -7.65
C ILE A 136 -12.33 -7.58 -8.71
N ALA A 137 -12.85 -6.85 -9.70
CA ALA A 137 -12.02 -6.24 -10.74
C ALA A 137 -11.00 -5.23 -10.18
N MET A 138 -11.36 -4.45 -9.16
CA MET A 138 -10.44 -3.53 -8.49
C MET A 138 -9.24 -4.28 -7.87
N GLY A 139 -9.50 -5.40 -7.17
CA GLY A 139 -8.44 -6.22 -6.59
C GLY A 139 -7.52 -6.84 -7.65
N ALA A 140 -8.11 -7.42 -8.70
CA ALA A 140 -7.38 -8.01 -9.81
C ALA A 140 -6.52 -6.96 -10.56
N GLY A 141 -7.07 -5.78 -10.81
CA GLY A 141 -6.38 -4.68 -11.49
C GLY A 141 -5.17 -4.17 -10.71
N VAL A 142 -5.32 -3.95 -9.40
CA VAL A 142 -4.20 -3.55 -8.54
C VAL A 142 -3.11 -4.62 -8.49
N GLY A 143 -3.50 -5.90 -8.39
CA GLY A 143 -2.54 -7.01 -8.41
C GLY A 143 -1.76 -7.10 -9.71
N LEU A 144 -2.44 -6.99 -10.85
CA LEU A 144 -1.81 -7.04 -12.18
C LEU A 144 -0.89 -5.83 -12.39
N PHE A 145 -1.30 -4.64 -11.94
CA PHE A 145 -0.50 -3.42 -12.01
C PHE A 145 0.80 -3.53 -11.19
N ILE A 146 0.72 -4.02 -9.95
CA ILE A 146 1.90 -4.22 -9.10
C ILE A 146 2.81 -5.31 -9.69
N GLY A 147 2.22 -6.41 -10.19
CA GLY A 147 2.96 -7.46 -10.89
C GLY A 147 3.71 -6.92 -12.11
N PHE A 148 3.08 -6.06 -12.90
CA PHE A 148 3.71 -5.41 -14.05
C PHE A 148 4.86 -4.49 -13.62
N ILE A 149 4.70 -3.70 -12.57
CA ILE A 149 5.81 -2.89 -12.02
C ILE A 149 6.95 -3.80 -11.57
N GLY A 150 6.68 -4.89 -10.87
CA GLY A 150 7.71 -5.85 -10.43
C GLY A 150 8.50 -6.43 -11.59
N LEU A 151 7.81 -6.87 -12.65
CA LEU A 151 8.44 -7.40 -13.87
C LEU A 151 9.26 -6.34 -14.63
N LYS A 152 8.82 -5.07 -14.62
CA LYS A 152 9.54 -3.96 -15.23
C LYS A 152 10.78 -3.56 -14.41
N SER A 153 10.64 -3.45 -13.09
CA SER A 153 11.74 -3.12 -12.19
C SER A 153 12.81 -4.21 -12.13
N GLY A 154 12.41 -5.47 -12.28
CA GLY A 154 13.30 -6.62 -12.43
C GLY A 154 13.75 -6.88 -13.87
N GLY A 155 13.70 -5.90 -14.77
CA GLY A 155 14.28 -6.02 -16.12
C GLY A 155 13.63 -7.01 -17.09
N ILE A 156 12.70 -7.87 -16.64
CA ILE A 156 12.00 -8.87 -17.49
C ILE A 156 11.13 -8.19 -18.55
N ILE A 157 10.52 -7.04 -18.21
CA ILE A 157 9.73 -6.23 -19.14
C ILE A 157 10.43 -4.90 -19.43
N VAL A 158 10.66 -4.62 -20.71
CA VAL A 158 11.28 -3.38 -21.19
C VAL A 158 10.32 -2.62 -22.10
N SER A 159 10.35 -1.30 -22.06
CA SER A 159 9.53 -0.45 -22.95
C SER A 159 10.00 -0.57 -24.39
N ASN A 160 9.08 -0.84 -25.31
CA ASN A 160 9.33 -0.84 -26.75
C ASN A 160 8.43 0.19 -27.43
N GLY A 161 9.00 1.03 -28.31
CA GLY A 161 8.26 2.09 -28.99
C GLY A 161 7.13 1.60 -29.90
N ALA A 162 7.11 0.32 -30.28
CA ALA A 162 6.06 -0.27 -31.13
C ALA A 162 4.95 -0.97 -30.35
N THR A 163 5.26 -1.61 -29.22
CA THR A 163 4.31 -2.46 -28.46
C THR A 163 4.12 -2.05 -27.00
N PHE A 164 4.79 -1.00 -26.54
CA PHE A 164 4.89 -0.54 -25.14
C PHE A 164 5.48 -1.56 -24.14
N VAL A 165 5.55 -2.84 -24.51
CA VAL A 165 6.05 -3.96 -23.71
C VAL A 165 6.88 -4.88 -24.62
N SER A 166 8.09 -5.23 -24.18
CA SER A 166 8.98 -6.21 -24.81
C SER A 166 9.73 -7.00 -23.73
N MET A 167 10.26 -8.16 -24.11
CA MET A 167 11.02 -9.02 -23.20
C MET A 167 12.42 -8.44 -23.01
N GLY A 168 12.88 -8.40 -21.76
CA GLY A 168 14.24 -7.99 -21.42
C GLY A 168 15.30 -9.01 -21.77
N ASP A 169 16.56 -8.61 -21.62
CA ASP A 169 17.70 -9.45 -21.91
C ASP A 169 17.99 -10.41 -20.74
N LEU A 170 17.36 -11.59 -20.77
CA LEU A 170 17.48 -12.63 -19.75
C LEU A 170 18.89 -13.23 -19.61
N THR A 171 19.82 -12.84 -20.48
CA THR A 171 21.23 -13.28 -20.43
C THR A 171 22.08 -12.40 -19.52
N ASN A 172 21.57 -11.25 -19.06
CA ASN A 172 22.27 -10.33 -18.18
C ASN A 172 21.86 -10.58 -16.71
N PRO A 173 22.79 -10.88 -15.78
CA PRO A 173 22.45 -11.16 -14.38
C PRO A 173 21.84 -9.98 -13.59
N GLU A 174 21.80 -8.78 -14.19
CA GLU A 174 21.13 -7.60 -13.62
C GLU A 174 19.65 -7.44 -14.03
N THR A 175 19.14 -8.27 -14.96
CA THR A 175 17.70 -8.49 -15.18
C THR A 175 17.22 -9.66 -14.34
#